data_AF-A0A9R0WQC8-F1
#
_entry.id   AF-A0A9R0WQC8-F1
#
_cell.length_a   1.000
_cell.length_b   1.000
_cell.length_c   1.000
_cell.angle_alpha   90.00
_cell.angle_beta   90.00
_cell.angle_gamma   90.00
#
_symmetry.space_group_name_H-M   'P 1'
#
loop_
_entity.id
_entity.type
_entity.pdbx_description
1 polymer ?
#
loop_
_entity_poly.entity_id
_entity_poly.type
_entity_poly.pdbx_seq_one_letter_code
_entity_poly.pdbx_strand_id
1 'polypeptide(L)'
;MFISMWIHNTPCTVMMMAVATGILQRLPGDAAAGADAREFRRFSKAVVLGVVYASAIGGMATLTGTGANIILVGMWSTYFPEQEPITFSSWMSFGLPMSLLLFAALWATLCLMYCSSNTGRALSAYLDRTHLRRELSLLGTV
;
A
#
# COMPACT_ATOMS: atom_id res chain seq x y z
N MET A 1 -3.97 -4.00 -0.89
CA MET A 1 -4.70 -4.92 0.01
C MET A 1 -5.89 -5.56 -0.68
N PHE A 2 -7.01 -4.85 -0.94
CA PHE A 2 -8.23 -5.49 -1.48
C PHE A 2 -8.00 -6.26 -2.79
N ILE A 3 -7.30 -5.66 -3.74
CA ILE A 3 -6.95 -6.32 -5.02
C ILE A 3 -6.08 -7.57 -4.78
N SER A 4 -5.17 -7.52 -3.82
CA SER A 4 -4.25 -8.62 -3.47
C SER A 4 -4.93 -9.79 -2.75
N MET A 5 -6.17 -9.63 -2.29
CA MET A 5 -6.96 -10.72 -1.72
C MET A 5 -7.43 -11.71 -2.81
N TRP A 6 -7.52 -11.24 -4.05
CA TRP A 6 -8.07 -12.00 -5.17
C TRP A 6 -7.05 -12.26 -6.28
N ILE A 7 -5.95 -11.49 -6.27
CA ILE A 7 -4.88 -11.54 -7.26
C ILE A 7 -3.56 -11.72 -6.52
N HIS A 8 -2.64 -12.49 -7.10
CA HIS A 8 -1.33 -12.76 -6.51
C HIS A 8 -0.58 -11.45 -6.17
N ASN A 9 0.17 -11.46 -5.06
CA ASN A 9 0.82 -10.27 -4.52
C ASN A 9 1.73 -9.55 -5.54
N THR A 10 2.44 -10.30 -6.39
CA THR A 10 3.37 -9.75 -7.39
C THR A 10 2.69 -8.84 -8.43
N PRO A 11 1.68 -9.29 -9.20
CA PRO A 11 0.95 -8.41 -10.13
C PRO A 11 0.23 -7.26 -9.43
N CYS A 12 -0.33 -7.46 -8.23
CA CYS A 12 -0.95 -6.37 -7.47
C CYS A 12 0.07 -5.26 -7.13
N THR A 13 1.29 -5.64 -6.70
CA THR A 13 2.36 -4.69 -6.40
C THR A 13 2.77 -3.90 -7.62
N VAL A 14 2.95 -4.56 -8.78
CA VAL A 14 3.39 -3.89 -10.02
C VAL A 14 2.36 -2.86 -10.48
N MET A 15 1.07 -3.22 -10.46
CA MET A 15 -0.01 -2.30 -10.84
C MET A 15 -0.08 -1.07 -9.92
N MET A 16 -0.02 -1.29 -8.61
CA MET A 16 -0.09 -0.21 -7.63
C MET A 16 1.19 0.64 -7.60
N MET A 17 2.35 0.04 -7.91
CA MET A 17 3.61 0.76 -8.02
C MET A 17 3.60 1.72 -9.21
N ALA A 18 3.01 1.33 -10.36
CA ALA A 18 2.84 2.24 -11.49
C ALA A 18 1.93 3.45 -11.16
N VAL A 19 0.87 3.22 -10.38
CA VAL A 19 0.01 4.32 -9.89
C VAL A 19 0.78 5.21 -8.92
N ALA A 20 1.52 4.62 -7.98
CA ALA A 20 2.33 5.34 -7.01
C ALA A 20 3.39 6.21 -7.70
N THR A 21 4.14 5.66 -8.67
CA THR A 21 5.15 6.42 -9.41
C THR A 21 4.51 7.55 -10.23
N GLY A 22 3.36 7.31 -10.85
CA GLY A 22 2.61 8.36 -11.57
C GLY A 22 2.16 9.50 -10.65
N ILE A 23 1.77 9.21 -9.41
CA ILE A 23 1.47 10.24 -8.40
C ILE A 23 2.73 10.99 -7.99
N LEU A 24 3.83 10.27 -7.73
CA LEU A 24 5.11 10.85 -7.32
C LEU A 24 5.74 11.73 -8.42
N GLN A 25 5.53 11.42 -9.70
CA GLN A 25 5.99 12.24 -10.82
C GLN A 25 5.24 13.57 -10.96
N ARG A 26 4.02 13.68 -10.42
CA ARG A 26 3.27 14.95 -10.40
C ARG A 26 3.73 15.91 -9.31
N LEU A 27 4.54 15.44 -8.37
CA LEU A 27 5.16 16.28 -7.37
C LEU A 27 6.49 16.81 -7.91
N PRO A 28 6.77 18.12 -7.79
CA PRO A 28 8.01 18.73 -8.26
C PRO A 28 9.18 18.36 -7.33
N GLY A 29 9.60 17.10 -7.37
CA GLY A 29 10.67 16.56 -6.52
C GLY A 29 12.07 17.05 -6.88
N ASP A 30 12.29 17.40 -8.15
CA ASP A 30 13.61 17.85 -8.65
C ASP A 30 13.83 19.38 -8.54
N ALA A 31 12.76 20.15 -8.30
CA ALA A 31 12.84 21.61 -8.12
C ALA A 31 13.00 22.05 -6.65
N ALA A 32 12.89 21.11 -5.71
CA ALA A 32 12.93 21.38 -4.27
C ALA A 32 14.38 21.35 -3.74
N ALA A 33 14.94 22.50 -3.36
CA ALA A 33 16.28 22.58 -2.78
C ALA A 33 16.24 22.42 -1.23
N GLY A 34 17.17 21.64 -0.68
CA GLY A 34 17.38 21.57 0.78
C GLY A 34 16.45 20.61 1.54
N ALA A 35 15.69 21.13 2.50
CA ALA A 35 14.86 20.33 3.43
C ALA A 35 13.68 19.65 2.71
N ASP A 36 13.12 20.29 1.69
CA ASP A 36 11.94 19.79 0.95
C ASP A 36 12.26 18.54 0.10
N ALA A 37 13.46 18.45 -0.49
CA ALA A 37 13.89 17.22 -1.19
C ALA A 37 14.07 16.02 -0.24
N ARG A 38 14.44 16.26 1.02
CA ARG A 38 14.58 15.18 2.01
C ARG A 38 13.21 14.66 2.44
N GLU A 39 12.26 15.55 2.66
CA GLU A 39 10.87 15.21 2.96
C GLU A 39 10.18 14.51 1.79
N PHE A 40 10.43 14.97 0.55
CA PHE A 40 9.94 14.31 -0.66
C PHE A 40 10.47 12.89 -0.79
N ARG A 41 11.78 12.67 -0.63
CA ARG A 41 12.36 11.31 -0.64
C ARG A 41 11.81 10.41 0.45
N ARG A 42 11.53 10.95 1.64
CA ARG A 42 10.88 10.21 2.73
C ARG A 42 9.47 9.80 2.34
N PHE A 43 8.67 10.72 1.80
CA PHE A 43 7.33 10.42 1.32
C PHE A 43 7.32 9.37 0.20
N SER A 44 8.17 9.51 -0.82
CA SER A 44 8.29 8.54 -1.92
C SER A 44 8.64 7.13 -1.39
N LYS A 45 9.56 7.05 -0.42
CA LYS A 45 9.87 5.78 0.25
C LYS A 45 8.66 5.24 1.00
N ALA A 46 7.96 6.06 1.77
CA ALA A 46 6.77 5.65 2.51
C ALA A 46 5.69 5.06 1.61
N VAL A 47 5.42 5.69 0.46
CA VAL A 47 4.43 5.22 -0.52
C VAL A 47 4.87 3.88 -1.12
N VAL A 48 6.13 3.76 -1.56
CA VAL A 48 6.64 2.51 -2.14
C VAL A 48 6.61 1.36 -1.13
N LEU A 49 7.11 1.59 0.09
CA LEU A 49 7.04 0.60 1.17
C LEU A 49 5.59 0.23 1.49
N GLY A 50 4.70 1.23 1.60
CA GLY A 50 3.28 1.01 1.87
C GLY A 50 2.62 0.11 0.84
N VAL A 51 2.87 0.34 -0.45
CA VAL A 51 2.32 -0.50 -1.54
C VAL A 51 2.85 -1.93 -1.45
N VAL A 52 4.16 -2.12 -1.29
CA VAL A 52 4.79 -3.45 -1.24
C VAL A 52 4.27 -4.27 -0.06
N TYR A 53 4.25 -3.69 1.14
CA TYR A 53 3.77 -4.40 2.34
C TYR A 53 2.25 -4.58 2.35
N ALA A 54 1.46 -3.60 1.90
CA ALA A 54 0.00 -3.73 1.82
C ALA A 54 -0.47 -4.72 0.75
N SER A 55 0.36 -4.97 -0.28
CA SER A 55 0.15 -6.06 -1.23
C SER A 55 0.35 -7.41 -0.54
N ALA A 56 1.50 -7.61 0.12
CA ALA A 56 1.80 -8.84 0.85
C ALA A 56 0.78 -9.18 1.94
N ILE A 57 0.35 -8.19 2.74
CA ILE A 57 -0.65 -8.37 3.80
C ILE A 57 -2.02 -8.75 3.22
N GLY A 58 -2.39 -8.18 2.07
CA GLY A 58 -3.66 -8.52 1.41
C GLY A 58 -3.73 -9.98 0.97
N GLY A 59 -2.61 -10.55 0.49
CA GLY A 59 -2.56 -11.95 0.08
C GLY A 59 -2.60 -12.96 1.22
N MET A 60 -2.37 -12.54 2.46
CA MET A 60 -2.53 -13.38 3.65
C MET A 60 -4.00 -13.50 4.08
N ALA A 61 -4.85 -12.55 3.69
CA ALA A 61 -6.23 -12.45 4.16
C ALA A 61 -7.14 -13.58 3.65
N THR A 62 -6.82 -14.14 2.48
CA THR A 62 -7.64 -15.16 1.80
C THR A 62 -6.79 -16.38 1.46
N LEU A 63 -7.47 -17.52 1.29
CA LEU A 63 -6.80 -18.76 0.92
C LEU A 63 -6.17 -18.70 -0.48
N THR A 64 -6.79 -17.94 -1.39
CA THR A 64 -6.38 -17.76 -2.78
C THR A 64 -5.31 -16.68 -3.00
N GLY A 65 -5.06 -15.82 -2.02
CA GLY A 65 -4.14 -14.69 -2.17
C GLY A 65 -2.66 -15.10 -2.28
N THR A 66 -2.27 -16.21 -1.65
CA THR A 66 -0.88 -16.70 -1.67
C THR A 66 -0.83 -18.21 -1.85
N GLY A 67 0.04 -18.71 -2.75
CA GLY A 67 0.18 -20.16 -2.99
C GLY A 67 0.54 -20.97 -1.74
N ALA A 68 1.23 -20.38 -0.77
CA ALA A 68 1.53 -21.00 0.52
C ALA A 68 0.27 -21.40 1.31
N ASN A 69 -0.79 -20.59 1.27
CA ASN A 69 -2.04 -20.87 1.98
C ASN A 69 -2.76 -22.09 1.37
N ILE A 70 -2.74 -22.21 0.03
CA ILE A 70 -3.32 -23.35 -0.69
C ILE A 70 -2.53 -24.63 -0.40
N ILE A 71 -1.20 -24.56 -0.44
CA ILE A 71 -0.32 -25.69 -0.15
C ILE A 71 -0.57 -26.17 1.29
N LEU A 72 -0.70 -25.26 2.25
CA LEU A 72 -1.00 -25.60 3.64
C LEU A 72 -2.31 -26.38 3.76
N VAL A 73 -3.38 -25.95 3.09
CA VAL A 73 -4.67 -26.67 3.12
C VAL A 73 -4.57 -28.05 2.48
N GLY A 74 -3.83 -28.19 1.37
CA GLY A 74 -3.58 -29.50 0.75
C GLY A 74 -2.73 -30.43 1.61
N MET A 75 -1.77 -29.87 2.36
CA MET A 75 -0.97 -30.63 3.33
C MET A 75 -1.79 -30.99 4.57
N TRP A 76 -2.68 -30.12 5.02
CA TRP A 76 -3.53 -30.34 6.20
C TRP A 76 -4.37 -31.61 6.07
N SER A 77 -4.98 -31.82 4.89
CA SER A 77 -5.74 -33.05 4.63
C SER A 77 -4.89 -34.31 4.61
N THR A 78 -3.57 -34.18 4.40
CA THR A 78 -2.63 -35.31 4.38
C THR A 78 -2.10 -35.62 5.80
N TYR A 79 -1.80 -34.60 6.60
CA TYR A 79 -1.25 -34.76 7.95
C TYR A 79 -2.32 -34.98 9.04
N PHE A 80 -3.52 -34.45 8.86
CA PHE A 80 -4.62 -34.54 9.84
C PHE A 80 -5.91 -35.08 9.18
N PRO A 81 -5.94 -36.35 8.75
CA PRO A 81 -7.11 -36.94 8.09
C PRO A 81 -8.35 -37.06 8.98
N GLU A 82 -8.18 -36.99 10.30
CA GLU A 82 -9.29 -37.08 11.27
C GLU A 82 -9.94 -35.72 11.61
N GLN A 83 -9.38 -34.60 11.14
CA GLN A 83 -9.93 -33.27 11.40
C GLN A 83 -10.67 -32.70 10.19
N GLU A 84 -11.61 -31.79 10.43
CA GLU A 84 -12.33 -31.12 9.35
C GLU A 84 -11.35 -30.37 8.43
N PRO A 85 -11.54 -30.45 7.10
CA PRO A 85 -10.73 -29.72 6.16
C PRO A 85 -10.92 -28.21 6.32
N ILE A 86 -9.83 -27.46 6.16
CA ILE A 86 -9.87 -26.00 6.23
C ILE A 86 -10.69 -25.48 5.04
N THR A 87 -11.89 -24.99 5.33
CA THR A 87 -12.75 -24.35 4.32
C THR A 87 -12.32 -22.90 4.06
N PHE A 88 -12.66 -22.39 2.87
CA PHE A 88 -12.40 -20.99 2.51
C PHE A 88 -12.99 -19.99 3.52
N SER A 89 -14.21 -20.26 4.01
CA SER A 89 -14.90 -19.40 4.97
C SER A 89 -14.20 -19.40 6.34
N SER A 90 -13.77 -20.57 6.81
CA SER A 90 -13.01 -20.71 8.07
C SER A 90 -11.68 -19.97 8.01
N TRP A 91 -10.96 -20.07 6.89
CA TRP A 91 -9.73 -19.30 6.71
C TRP A 91 -10.01 -17.81 6.63
N MET A 92 -11.05 -17.38 5.91
CA MET A 92 -11.37 -15.96 5.77
C MET A 92 -11.76 -15.33 7.11
N SER A 93 -12.52 -16.03 7.97
CA SER A 93 -12.88 -15.52 9.29
C SER A 93 -11.68 -15.34 10.22
N PHE A 94 -10.57 -16.06 9.98
CA PHE A 94 -9.31 -15.93 10.72
C PHE A 94 -8.30 -14.97 10.05
N GLY A 95 -8.03 -15.18 8.77
CA GLY A 95 -7.03 -14.45 7.99
C GLY A 95 -7.44 -13.00 7.70
N LEU A 96 -8.72 -12.74 7.43
CA LEU A 96 -9.21 -11.39 7.16
C LEU A 96 -9.01 -10.43 8.36
N PRO A 97 -9.46 -10.73 9.59
CA PRO A 97 -9.22 -9.83 10.72
C PRO A 97 -7.74 -9.68 11.06
N MET A 98 -6.94 -10.73 10.93
CA MET A 98 -5.49 -10.66 11.12
C MET A 98 -4.84 -9.71 10.10
N SER A 99 -5.22 -9.82 8.82
CA SER A 99 -4.70 -8.94 7.76
C SER A 99 -5.11 -7.48 7.96
N LEU A 100 -6.33 -7.22 8.45
CA LEU A 100 -6.82 -5.89 8.81
C LEU A 100 -6.01 -5.28 9.94
N LEU A 101 -5.71 -6.05 10.99
CA LEU A 101 -4.86 -5.63 12.10
C LEU A 101 -3.44 -5.31 11.62
N LEU A 102 -2.85 -6.17 10.80
CA LEU A 102 -1.52 -5.94 10.22
C LEU A 102 -1.50 -4.72 9.30
N PHE A 103 -2.56 -4.50 8.52
CA PHE A 103 -2.70 -3.32 7.67
C PHE A 103 -2.81 -2.04 8.51
N ALA A 104 -3.59 -2.06 9.58
CA ALA A 104 -3.68 -0.93 10.51
C ALA A 104 -2.34 -0.66 11.21
N ALA A 105 -1.61 -1.70 11.62
CA ALA A 105 -0.27 -1.57 12.19
C ALA A 105 0.75 -1.02 11.18
N LEU A 106 0.70 -1.48 9.92
CA LEU A 106 1.52 -0.94 8.83
C LEU A 106 1.20 0.54 8.60
N TRP A 107 -0.08 0.89 8.54
CA TRP A 107 -0.51 2.27 8.42
C TRP A 107 0.02 3.13 9.56
N ALA A 108 -0.14 2.67 10.81
CA ALA A 108 0.35 3.38 11.98
C ALA A 108 1.88 3.56 11.97
N THR A 109 2.64 2.52 11.62
CA THR A 109 4.10 2.59 11.52
C THR A 109 4.57 3.53 10.41
N LEU A 110 3.91 3.53 9.25
CA LEU A 110 4.20 4.47 8.17
C LEU A 110 3.86 5.90 8.57
N CYS A 111 2.72 6.13 9.23
CA CYS A 111 2.36 7.43 9.76
C CYS A 111 3.37 7.91 10.82
N LEU A 112 3.75 7.06 11.78
CA LEU A 112 4.70 7.42 12.84
C LEU A 112 6.11 7.70 12.31
N MET A 113 6.60 6.89 11.36
CA MET A 113 7.96 7.03 10.83
C MET A 113 8.11 8.11 9.77
N TYR A 114 7.12 8.23 8.87
CA TYR A 114 7.22 9.08 7.67
C TYR A 114 6.29 10.29 7.69
N CYS A 115 5.22 10.28 8.48
CA CYS A 115 4.39 11.46 8.73
C CYS A 115 4.86 12.15 10.02
N SER A 116 6.13 12.53 10.07
CA SER A 116 6.57 13.49 11.08
C SER A 116 5.92 14.85 10.76
N SER A 117 5.56 15.64 11.76
CA SER A 117 4.79 16.90 11.67
C SER A 117 5.30 17.93 10.64
N ASN A 118 6.47 17.71 10.05
CA ASN A 118 7.09 18.51 9.00
C ASN A 118 6.66 18.13 7.57
N THR A 119 6.39 16.85 7.29
CA THR A 119 6.04 16.37 5.94
C THR A 119 4.66 16.87 5.51
N GLY A 120 3.71 16.93 6.43
CA GLY A 120 2.38 17.50 6.18
C GLY A 120 2.43 19.01 5.86
N ARG A 121 3.35 19.76 6.48
CA ARG A 121 3.54 21.19 6.19
C ARG A 121 4.26 21.43 4.86
N ALA A 122 5.32 20.67 4.58
CA ALA A 122 6.02 20.73 3.30
C ALA A 122 5.08 20.35 2.14
N LEU A 123 4.35 19.24 2.27
CA LEU A 123 3.40 18.80 1.25
C LEU A 123 2.19 19.74 1.14
N SER A 124 1.69 20.30 2.24
CA SER A 124 0.60 21.30 2.21
C SER A 124 0.99 22.58 1.48
N ALA A 125 2.26 22.97 1.50
CA ALA A 125 2.74 24.10 0.71
C ALA A 125 2.70 23.81 -0.80
N TYR A 126 2.93 22.55 -1.20
CA TYR A 126 2.87 22.11 -2.60
C TYR A 126 1.46 21.71 -3.08
N LEU A 127 0.59 21.24 -2.17
CA LEU A 127 -0.81 20.91 -2.45
C LEU A 127 -1.76 22.12 -2.29
N ASP A 128 -1.23 23.29 -1.92
CA ASP A 128 -2.06 24.48 -1.73
C ASP A 128 -2.76 24.84 -3.03
N ARG A 129 -4.09 25.02 -2.97
CA ARG A 129 -4.95 25.26 -4.15
C ARG A 129 -4.56 26.53 -4.91
N THR A 130 -3.76 27.38 -4.29
CA THR A 130 -3.18 28.60 -4.87
C THR A 130 -2.16 28.29 -5.98
N HIS A 131 -1.35 27.24 -5.85
CA HIS A 131 -0.38 26.82 -6.88
C HIS A 131 -1.08 26.17 -8.08
N LEU A 132 -2.08 25.32 -7.81
CA LEU A 132 -2.92 24.73 -8.88
C LEU A 132 -3.75 25.78 -9.61
N ARG A 133 -4.30 26.80 -8.91
CA ARG A 133 -5.02 27.90 -9.56
C ARG A 133 -4.10 28.76 -10.42
N ARG A 134 -2.82 28.93 -10.04
CA ARG A 134 -1.82 29.62 -10.85
C ARG A 134 -1.50 28.86 -12.14
N GLU A 135 -1.24 27.56 -12.06
CA GLU A 135 -1.04 26.69 -13.23
C GLU A 135 -2.29 26.68 -14.13
N LEU A 136 -3.49 26.60 -13.54
CA LEU A 136 -4.76 26.65 -14.29
C LEU A 136 -4.99 28.00 -14.98
N SER A 137 -4.55 29.11 -14.35
CA SER A 137 -4.62 30.45 -14.96
C SER A 137 -3.58 30.66 -16.06
N LEU A 138 -2.44 29.96 -16.02
CA LEU A 138 -1.42 29.98 -17.06
C LEU A 138 -1.81 29.09 -18.26
N LEU A 139 -2.58 28.04 -18.03
CA LEU A 139 -3.15 27.17 -19.07
C LEU A 139 -4.51 27.67 -19.60
N GLY A 140 -5.06 28.71 -18.99
CA GLY A 140 -6.35 29.32 -19.31
C GLY A 140 -6.26 30.48 -20.29
N THR A 141 -5.85 30.20 -21.53
CA THR A 141 -6.32 30.94 -22.72
C THR A 141 -6.62 29.93 -23.82
N VAL A 142 -7.88 29.49 -23.87
CA VAL A 142 -8.53 29.02 -25.10
C VAL A 142 -9.76 29.87 -25.29
#